data_AF-A0A3M1FUM4-F1
#
_entry.id   AF-A0A3M1FUM4-F1
#
_cell.length_a   1.000
_cell.length_b   1.000
_cell.length_c   1.000
_cell.angle_alpha   90.00
_cell.angle_beta   90.00
_cell.angle_gamma   90.00
#
_symmetry.space_group_name_H-M   'P 1'
#
loop_
_entity.id
_entity.type
_entity.pdbx_description
1 polymer ?
#
loop_
_entity_poly.entity_id
_entity_poly.type
_entity_poly.pdbx_seq_one_letter_code
_entity_poly.pdbx_strand_id
1 'polypeptide(L)'
;MEALRIIFKNRRLLFSAVLHDLRAKFSGNVFGLVWLILYPLLFLLMYSVVFAHILKVRMPGLGTTDYVLIIFCGLVPFLAFAESFGVGTLSLVSNRNLIRNTLFPVELVVAKDVLVGHASMGVGMALVWVACLYFGHVYLTQFFVLVVFVLQIVFSLGVMWITSTLT
;
A
#
# COMPACT_ATOMS: atom_id res chain seq x y z
N MET A 1 7.06 -4.06 -22.87
CA MET A 1 7.42 -5.40 -22.35
C MET A 1 8.82 -5.46 -21.75
N GLU A 2 9.75 -4.59 -22.16
CA GLU A 2 11.13 -4.60 -21.67
C GLU A 2 11.28 -4.17 -20.19
N ALA A 3 10.52 -3.17 -19.74
CA ALA A 3 10.50 -2.71 -18.35
C ALA A 3 10.14 -3.84 -17.34
N LEU A 4 9.10 -4.63 -17.62
CA LEU A 4 8.73 -5.78 -16.80
C LEU A 4 9.84 -6.83 -16.77
N ARG A 5 10.49 -7.08 -17.91
CA ARG A 5 11.61 -8.04 -17.99
C ARG A 5 12.79 -7.59 -17.13
N ILE A 6 13.10 -6.29 -17.11
CA ILE A 6 14.14 -5.70 -16.26
C ILE A 6 13.78 -5.87 -14.77
N ILE A 7 12.54 -5.57 -14.39
CA ILE A 7 12.06 -5.74 -13.00
C ILE A 7 12.18 -7.21 -12.56
N PHE A 8 11.72 -8.16 -13.39
CA PHE A 8 11.79 -9.58 -13.07
C PHE A 8 13.24 -10.10 -12.98
N LYS A 9 14.13 -9.65 -13.86
CA LYS A 9 15.57 -10.01 -13.84
C LYS A 9 16.27 -9.47 -12.59
N ASN A 10 15.91 -8.27 -12.15
CA ASN A 10 16.56 -7.56 -11.05
C ASN A 10 15.76 -7.59 -9.74
N ARG A 11 14.83 -8.54 -9.59
CA ARG A 11 13.93 -8.65 -8.42
C ARG A 11 14.62 -8.65 -7.05
N ARG A 12 15.84 -9.22 -6.96
CA ARG A 12 16.62 -9.22 -5.70
C ARG A 12 17.09 -7.82 -5.34
N LEU A 13 17.59 -7.07 -6.31
CA LEU A 13 18.01 -5.68 -6.14
C LEU A 13 16.82 -4.79 -5.78
N LEU A 14 15.69 -4.98 -6.48
CA LEU A 14 14.44 -4.28 -6.18
C LEU A 14 13.99 -4.52 -4.74
N PHE A 15 13.93 -5.78 -4.31
CA PHE A 15 13.50 -6.13 -2.96
C PHE A 15 14.42 -5.54 -1.88
N SER A 16 15.74 -5.61 -2.08
CA SER A 16 16.70 -4.99 -1.17
C SER A 16 16.54 -3.47 -1.10
N ALA A 17 16.30 -2.81 -2.22
CA ALA A 17 16.06 -1.36 -2.28
C ALA A 17 14.76 -0.96 -1.58
N VAL A 18 13.67 -1.71 -1.82
CA VAL A 18 12.38 -1.50 -1.12
C VAL A 18 12.55 -1.65 0.38
N LEU A 19 13.24 -2.69 0.84
CA LEU A 19 13.44 -2.93 2.27
C LEU A 19 14.32 -1.86 2.92
N HIS A 20 15.35 -1.40 2.20
CA HIS A 20 16.19 -0.30 2.64
C HIS A 20 15.36 0.98 2.84
N ASP A 21 14.53 1.33 1.87
CA ASP A 21 13.75 2.56 1.92
C ASP A 21 12.60 2.49 2.93
N LEU A 22 11.99 1.31 3.11
CA LEU A 22 11.05 1.11 4.21
C LEU A 22 11.72 1.30 5.57
N ARG A 23 12.92 0.77 5.75
CA ARG A 23 13.69 0.99 6.99
C ARG A 23 14.04 2.47 7.16
N ALA A 24 14.48 3.15 6.11
CA ALA A 24 14.79 4.58 6.15
C ALA A 24 13.56 5.44 6.45
N LYS A 25 12.40 5.11 5.85
CA LYS A 25 11.12 5.79 6.10
C LYS A 25 10.71 5.73 7.58
N PHE A 26 11.03 4.64 8.27
CA PHE A 26 10.70 4.44 9.68
C PHE A 26 11.91 4.54 10.64
N SER A 27 13.12 4.89 10.17
CA SER A 27 14.34 4.85 10.99
C SER A 27 14.39 5.93 12.08
N GLY A 28 13.62 7.01 11.92
CA GLY A 28 13.49 8.07 12.92
C GLY A 28 12.43 7.79 14.00
N ASN A 29 11.74 6.66 13.92
CA ASN A 29 10.66 6.31 14.84
C ASN A 29 11.11 5.28 15.88
N VAL A 30 10.65 5.46 17.12
CA VAL A 30 10.99 4.56 18.27
C VAL A 30 10.69 3.09 17.97
N PHE A 31 9.66 2.82 17.17
CA PHE A 31 9.19 1.48 16.84
C PHE A 31 9.72 0.92 15.50
N GLY A 32 10.48 1.69 14.72
CA GLY A 32 11.06 1.24 13.44
C GLY A 32 10.04 0.59 12.50
N LEU A 33 10.38 -0.57 11.94
CA LEU A 33 9.52 -1.35 11.01
C LEU A 33 8.17 -1.77 11.61
N VAL A 34 8.02 -1.81 12.94
CA VAL A 34 6.72 -2.13 13.58
C VAL A 34 5.66 -1.08 13.21
N TRP A 35 6.06 0.14 12.87
CA TRP A 35 5.12 1.16 12.40
C TRP A 35 4.39 0.80 11.12
N LEU A 36 4.98 -0.07 10.28
CA LEU A 36 4.30 -0.55 9.09
C LEU A 36 2.98 -1.26 9.42
N ILE A 37 2.90 -1.90 10.59
CA ILE A 37 1.71 -2.58 11.09
C ILE A 37 0.90 -1.67 12.00
N LEU A 38 1.58 -0.92 12.88
CA LEU A 38 0.91 -0.13 13.89
C LEU A 38 0.17 1.07 13.27
N TYR A 39 0.67 1.66 12.18
CA TYR A 39 -0.01 2.76 11.47
C TYR A 39 -1.39 2.35 10.91
N PRO A 40 -1.51 1.32 10.05
CA PRO A 40 -2.82 0.89 9.55
C PRO A 40 -3.73 0.35 10.67
N LEU A 41 -3.17 -0.26 11.73
CA LEU A 41 -3.94 -0.73 12.87
C LEU A 41 -4.54 0.42 13.69
N LEU A 42 -3.75 1.46 13.99
CA LEU A 42 -4.26 2.66 14.66
C LEU A 42 -5.29 3.39 13.81
N PHE A 43 -5.06 3.45 12.50
CA PHE A 43 -6.02 4.02 11.55
C PHE A 43 -7.36 3.26 11.59
N LEU A 44 -7.31 1.92 11.58
CA LEU A 44 -8.49 1.07 11.67
C LEU A 44 -9.24 1.23 13.00
N LEU A 45 -8.50 1.26 14.10
CA LEU A 45 -9.05 1.47 15.44
C LEU A 45 -9.71 2.84 15.56
N MET A 46 -9.03 3.91 15.12
CA MET A 46 -9.53 5.27 15.19
C MET A 46 -10.87 5.40 14.44
N TYR A 47 -10.93 4.95 13.19
CA TYR A 47 -12.17 5.01 12.40
C TYR A 47 -13.26 4.12 13.02
N SER A 48 -12.92 2.91 13.47
CA SER A 48 -13.87 2.03 14.17
C SER A 48 -14.51 2.74 15.36
N VAL A 49 -13.71 3.40 16.21
CA VAL A 49 -14.21 4.16 17.36
C VAL A 49 -15.09 5.32 16.92
N VAL A 50 -14.68 6.08 15.90
CA VAL A 50 -15.45 7.23 15.39
C VAL A 50 -16.81 6.77 14.86
N PHE A 51 -16.85 5.75 14.01
CA PHE A 51 -18.09 5.28 13.40
C PHE A 51 -18.99 4.54 14.39
N ALA A 52 -18.41 3.79 15.33
CA ALA A 52 -19.17 3.01 16.29
C ALA A 52 -19.65 3.81 17.51
N HIS A 53 -18.79 4.64 18.09
CA HIS A 53 -19.06 5.29 19.38
C HIS A 53 -19.50 6.75 19.23
N ILE A 54 -18.91 7.49 18.27
CA ILE A 54 -19.20 8.92 18.08
C ILE A 54 -20.43 9.09 17.18
N LEU A 55 -20.34 8.58 15.96
CA LEU A 55 -21.40 8.70 14.96
C LEU A 55 -22.55 7.72 15.21
N LYS A 56 -22.29 6.65 15.99
CA LYS A 56 -23.26 5.58 16.31
C LYS A 56 -24.03 5.12 15.08
N VAL A 57 -23.31 4.94 13.97
CA VAL A 57 -23.92 4.58 12.69
C VAL A 57 -24.58 3.20 12.83
N ARG A 58 -25.88 3.17 12.55
CA ARG A 58 -26.70 1.95 12.52
C ARG A 58 -27.32 1.86 11.14
N MET A 59 -26.85 0.91 10.34
CA MET A 59 -27.53 0.57 9.10
C MET A 59 -28.63 -0.46 9.40
N PRO A 60 -29.84 -0.30 8.83
CA PRO A 60 -30.87 -1.33 8.93
C PRO A 60 -30.33 -2.65 8.37
N GLY A 61 -30.30 -3.70 9.20
CA GLY A 61 -29.84 -5.03 8.81
C GLY A 61 -28.33 -5.29 8.88
N LEU A 62 -27.50 -4.31 9.27
CA LEU A 62 -26.05 -4.49 9.47
C LEU A 62 -25.62 -4.06 10.88
N GLY A 63 -24.76 -4.87 11.50
CA GLY A 63 -24.07 -4.48 12.72
C GLY A 63 -23.12 -3.30 12.48
N THR A 64 -22.84 -2.54 13.54
CA THR A 64 -21.87 -1.43 13.48
C THR A 64 -20.49 -1.91 13.03
N THR A 65 -20.07 -3.11 13.43
CA THR A 65 -18.81 -3.73 13.00
C THR A 65 -18.79 -4.02 11.50
N ASP A 66 -19.91 -4.51 10.94
CA ASP A 66 -20.03 -4.84 9.51
C ASP A 66 -19.88 -3.58 8.66
N TYR A 67 -20.48 -2.48 9.12
CA TYR A 67 -20.35 -1.18 8.46
C TYR A 67 -18.90 -0.69 8.42
N VAL A 68 -18.17 -0.81 9.54
CA VAL A 68 -16.74 -0.46 9.60
C VAL A 68 -15.95 -1.31 8.61
N LEU A 69 -16.14 -2.64 8.60
CA LEU A 69 -15.44 -3.53 7.66
C LEU A 69 -15.70 -3.16 6.19
N ILE A 70 -16.95 -2.84 5.84
CA ILE A 70 -17.31 -2.44 4.46
C ILE A 70 -16.57 -1.18 4.03
N ILE A 71 -16.53 -0.15 4.87
CA ILE A 71 -15.79 1.08 4.57
C ILE A 71 -14.31 0.76 4.40
N PHE A 72 -13.74 -0.02 5.31
CA PHE A 72 -12.33 -0.36 5.30
C PHE A 72 -11.91 -1.13 4.04
N CYS A 73 -12.78 -2.00 3.53
CA CYS A 73 -12.54 -2.73 2.28
C CYS A 73 -12.33 -1.80 1.08
N GLY A 74 -13.03 -0.67 1.01
CA GLY A 74 -12.84 0.33 -0.05
C GLY A 74 -11.75 1.35 0.24
N LEU A 75 -11.60 1.74 1.52
CA LEU A 75 -10.71 2.82 1.93
C LEU A 75 -9.23 2.42 1.88
N VAL A 76 -8.89 1.23 2.34
CA VAL A 76 -7.50 0.74 2.35
C VAL A 76 -6.85 0.70 0.96
N PRO A 77 -7.47 0.09 -0.08
CA PRO A 77 -6.87 0.10 -1.42
C PRO A 77 -6.78 1.52 -1.97
N PHE A 78 -7.77 2.38 -1.71
CA PHE A 78 -7.71 3.78 -2.13
C PHE A 78 -6.52 4.51 -1.50
N LEU A 79 -6.28 4.34 -0.20
CA LEU A 79 -5.14 4.94 0.49
C LEU A 79 -3.80 4.40 -0.03
N ALA A 80 -3.72 3.10 -0.34
CA ALA A 80 -2.52 2.51 -0.93
C ALA A 80 -2.17 3.17 -2.28
N PHE A 81 -3.20 3.41 -3.09
CA PHE A 81 -3.07 4.11 -4.35
C PHE A 81 -2.65 5.57 -4.15
N ALA A 82 -3.31 6.30 -3.24
CA ALA A 82 -3.00 7.70 -2.96
C ALA A 82 -1.57 7.90 -2.46
N GLU A 83 -1.11 7.03 -1.55
CA GLU A 83 0.26 7.06 -1.02
C GLU A 83 1.29 6.78 -2.13
N SER A 84 1.03 5.76 -2.95
CA SER A 84 1.90 5.43 -4.09
C SER A 84 1.89 6.52 -5.16
N PHE A 85 0.76 7.21 -5.35
CA PHE A 85 0.65 8.34 -6.25
C PHE A 85 1.51 9.52 -5.81
N GLY A 86 1.47 9.86 -4.52
CA GLY A 86 2.26 10.94 -3.96
C GLY A 86 3.77 10.70 -4.08
N VAL A 87 4.23 9.49 -3.70
CA VAL A 87 5.67 9.16 -3.74
C VAL A 87 6.15 8.89 -5.17
N GLY A 88 5.36 8.16 -5.97
CA GLY A 88 5.74 7.74 -7.31
C GLY A 88 5.86 8.89 -8.31
N THR A 89 5.01 9.91 -8.20
CA THR A 89 5.08 11.09 -9.08
C THR A 89 6.40 11.85 -8.92
N LEU A 90 6.94 11.95 -7.70
CA LEU A 90 8.20 12.65 -7.43
C LEU A 90 9.42 11.70 -7.40
N SER A 91 9.25 10.46 -7.84
CA SER A 91 10.26 9.40 -7.70
C SER A 91 11.56 9.74 -8.44
N LEU A 92 11.50 10.23 -9.68
CA LEU A 92 12.70 10.58 -10.45
C LEU A 92 13.46 11.76 -9.89
N VAL A 93 12.74 12.77 -9.38
CA VAL A 93 13.33 13.97 -8.80
C VAL A 93 13.99 13.64 -7.46
N SER A 94 13.27 12.92 -6.59
CA SER A 94 13.75 12.55 -5.25
C SER A 94 14.93 11.56 -5.28
N ASN A 95 14.96 10.65 -6.25
CA ASN A 95 16.01 9.65 -6.39
C ASN A 95 17.10 10.02 -7.41
N ARG A 96 17.21 11.30 -7.83
CA ARG A 96 18.18 11.75 -8.84
C ARG A 96 19.64 11.36 -8.54
N ASN A 97 20.03 11.41 -7.27
CA ASN A 97 21.37 11.01 -6.83
C ASN A 97 21.62 9.51 -7.01
N LEU A 98 20.60 8.67 -6.78
CA LEU A 98 20.70 7.22 -6.94
C LEU A 98 20.88 6.86 -8.43
N ILE A 99 20.11 7.50 -9.31
CA ILE A 99 20.17 7.29 -10.77
C ILE A 99 21.53 7.72 -11.33
N ARG A 100 22.13 8.79 -10.80
CA ARG A 100 23.44 9.29 -11.26
C ARG A 100 24.63 8.50 -10.72
N ASN A 101 24.57 8.04 -9.48
CA ASN A 101 25.72 7.43 -8.80
C ASN A 101 25.75 5.90 -8.87
N THR A 102 24.64 5.26 -9.22
CA THR A 102 24.55 3.81 -9.38
C THR A 102 23.91 3.50 -10.72
N LEU A 103 24.31 2.39 -11.36
CA LEU A 103 23.72 1.88 -12.62
C LEU A 103 22.30 1.33 -12.37
N PHE A 104 21.46 2.06 -11.66
CA PHE A 104 20.08 1.70 -11.35
C PHE A 104 19.18 2.16 -12.49
N PRO A 105 18.52 1.23 -13.21
CA PRO A 105 17.57 1.59 -14.25
C PRO A 105 16.42 2.42 -13.69
N VAL A 106 15.98 3.38 -14.49
CA VAL A 106 14.95 4.36 -14.13
C VAL A 106 13.63 3.65 -13.80
N GLU A 107 13.31 2.57 -14.50
CA GLU A 107 12.10 1.77 -14.30
C GLU A 107 12.05 1.10 -12.92
N LEU A 108 13.22 0.70 -12.39
CA LEU A 108 13.34 0.08 -11.07
C LEU A 108 13.13 1.08 -9.94
N VAL A 109 13.47 2.35 -10.15
CA VAL A 109 13.28 3.42 -9.17
C VAL A 109 11.79 3.68 -8.95
N VAL A 110 11.04 3.88 -10.02
CA VAL A 110 9.58 4.07 -9.94
C VAL A 110 8.91 2.83 -9.36
N ALA A 111 9.35 1.63 -9.77
CA ALA A 111 8.80 0.40 -9.23
C ALA A 111 9.05 0.22 -7.74
N LYS A 112 10.24 0.59 -7.26
CA LYS A 112 10.59 0.60 -5.85
C LYS A 112 9.65 1.52 -5.06
N ASP A 113 9.47 2.76 -5.52
CA ASP A 113 8.65 3.76 -4.80
C ASP A 113 7.16 3.37 -4.74
N VAL A 114 6.61 2.78 -5.82
CA VAL A 114 5.24 2.24 -5.80
C VAL A 114 5.09 1.09 -4.80
N LEU A 115 6.07 0.20 -4.72
CA LEU A 115 6.05 -0.90 -3.75
C LEU A 115 6.19 -0.39 -2.31
N VAL A 116 7.00 0.65 -2.08
CA VAL A 116 7.12 1.31 -0.77
C VAL A 116 5.79 1.95 -0.36
N GLY A 117 5.10 2.63 -1.29
CA GLY A 117 3.77 3.22 -1.05
C GLY A 117 2.68 2.18 -0.76
N HIS A 118 2.75 1.00 -1.40
CA HIS A 118 1.80 -0.09 -1.13
C HIS A 118 2.13 -0.88 0.14
N ALA A 119 3.32 -0.75 0.73
CA ALA A 119 3.73 -1.61 1.84
C ALA A 119 2.85 -1.44 3.09
N SER A 120 2.60 -0.19 3.53
CA SER A 120 1.82 0.10 4.74
C SER A 120 0.36 -0.34 4.57
N MET A 121 -0.25 0.03 3.45
CA MET A 121 -1.65 -0.30 3.18
C MET A 121 -1.85 -1.74 2.71
N GLY A 122 -0.81 -2.42 2.23
CA GLY A 122 -0.81 -3.87 2.03
C GLY A 122 -0.94 -4.63 3.35
N VAL A 123 -0.28 -4.15 4.41
CA VAL A 123 -0.51 -4.65 5.77
C VAL A 123 -1.92 -4.32 6.23
N GLY A 124 -2.41 -3.09 5.97
CA GLY A 124 -3.80 -2.73 6.21
C GLY A 124 -4.81 -3.67 5.54
N MET A 125 -4.54 -4.07 4.29
CA MET A 125 -5.40 -4.99 3.53
C MET A 125 -5.42 -6.37 4.17
N ALA A 126 -4.24 -6.87 4.59
CA ALA A 126 -4.15 -8.13 5.33
C ALA A 126 -4.92 -8.08 6.66
N LEU A 127 -4.83 -6.95 7.39
CA LEU A 127 -5.57 -6.75 8.64
C LEU A 127 -7.09 -6.77 8.42
N VAL A 128 -7.59 -6.08 7.38
CA VAL A 128 -9.02 -6.09 7.03
C VAL A 128 -9.46 -7.50 6.64
N TRP A 129 -8.65 -8.21 5.86
CA TRP A 129 -8.96 -9.58 5.46
C TRP A 129 -9.05 -10.53 6.66
N VAL A 130 -8.09 -10.46 7.58
CA VAL A 130 -8.12 -11.22 8.85
C VAL A 130 -9.33 -10.83 9.71
N ALA A 131 -9.67 -9.54 9.78
CA ALA A 131 -10.84 -9.08 10.52
C ALA A 131 -12.15 -9.66 9.92
N CYS A 132 -12.30 -9.68 8.60
CA CYS A 132 -13.46 -10.31 7.95
C CYS A 132 -13.59 -11.79 8.30
N LEU A 133 -12.48 -12.54 8.33
CA LEU A 133 -12.49 -13.95 8.74
C LEU A 133 -12.89 -14.12 10.21
N TYR A 134 -12.36 -13.26 11.09
CA TYR A 134 -12.68 -13.29 12.53
C TYR A 134 -14.16 -13.02 12.81
N PHE A 135 -14.78 -12.10 12.08
CA PHE A 135 -16.21 -11.79 12.21
C PHE A 135 -17.14 -12.74 11.44
N GLY A 136 -16.61 -13.83 10.87
CA GLY A 136 -17.41 -14.88 10.22
C GLY A 136 -17.87 -14.52 8.79
N HIS A 137 -17.38 -13.43 8.22
CA HIS A 137 -17.66 -13.00 6.85
C HIS A 137 -16.72 -13.74 5.88
N VAL A 138 -16.94 -15.04 5.68
CA VAL A 138 -16.12 -15.85 4.78
C VAL A 138 -16.83 -16.04 3.43
N TYR A 139 -16.26 -15.48 2.37
CA TYR A 139 -16.79 -15.58 1.02
C TYR A 139 -15.72 -16.09 0.05
N LEU A 140 -16.10 -16.92 -0.91
CA LEU A 140 -15.20 -17.38 -1.98
C LEU A 140 -14.58 -16.21 -2.77
N THR A 141 -15.29 -15.09 -2.85
CA THR A 141 -14.82 -13.87 -3.50
C THR A 141 -13.60 -13.26 -2.83
N GLN A 142 -13.34 -13.55 -1.55
CA GLN A 142 -12.19 -13.00 -0.82
C GLN A 142 -10.85 -13.47 -1.37
N PHE A 143 -10.79 -14.65 -2.02
CA PHE A 143 -9.57 -15.10 -2.69
C PHE A 143 -9.16 -14.17 -3.85
N PHE A 144 -10.12 -13.48 -4.47
CA PHE A 144 -9.82 -12.51 -5.52
C PHE A 144 -9.22 -11.20 -4.98
N VAL A 145 -9.24 -10.94 -3.67
CA VAL A 145 -8.65 -9.72 -3.08
C VAL A 145 -7.17 -9.62 -3.40
N LEU A 146 -6.43 -10.73 -3.33
CA LEU A 146 -5.01 -10.75 -3.69
C LEU A 146 -4.80 -10.42 -5.17
N VAL A 147 -5.66 -10.96 -6.05
CA VAL A 147 -5.59 -10.69 -7.49
C VAL A 147 -5.86 -9.21 -7.77
N VAL A 148 -6.90 -8.64 -7.15
CA VAL A 148 -7.26 -7.23 -7.27
C VAL A 148 -6.11 -6.34 -6.76
N PHE A 149 -5.49 -6.71 -5.64
CA PHE A 149 -4.36 -5.95 -5.09
C PHE A 149 -3.14 -5.97 -6.01
N VAL A 150 -2.84 -7.11 -6.64
CA VAL A 150 -1.77 -7.20 -7.66
C VAL A 150 -2.11 -6.36 -8.89
N LEU A 151 -3.35 -6.42 -9.38
CA LEU A 151 -3.79 -5.58 -10.50
C LEU A 151 -3.71 -4.10 -10.17
N GLN A 152 -4.03 -3.72 -8.93
CA GLN A 152 -3.88 -2.36 -8.45
C GLN A 152 -2.42 -1.89 -8.46
N ILE A 153 -1.48 -2.73 -8.04
CA ILE A 153 -0.05 -2.39 -8.10
C ILE A 153 0.38 -2.20 -9.56
N VAL A 154 -0.04 -3.09 -10.46
CA VAL A 154 0.28 -2.99 -11.89
C VAL A 154 -0.30 -1.71 -12.51
N PHE A 155 -1.55 -1.38 -12.17
CA PHE A 155 -2.19 -0.13 -12.58
C PHE A 155 -1.42 1.09 -12.06
N SER A 156 -1.08 1.08 -10.77
CA SER A 156 -0.32 2.17 -10.12
C SER A 156 1.05 2.37 -10.77
N LEU A 157 1.77 1.29 -11.08
CA LEU A 157 3.05 1.35 -11.81
C LEU A 157 2.90 2.04 -13.17
N GLY A 158 1.87 1.67 -13.93
CA GLY A 158 1.60 2.28 -15.23
C GLY A 158 1.33 3.78 -15.12
N VAL A 159 0.48 4.19 -14.15
CA VAL A 159 0.18 5.61 -13.91
C VAL A 159 1.44 6.37 -13.48
N MET A 160 2.24 5.81 -12.55
CA MET A 160 3.44 6.49 -12.04
C MET A 160 4.53 6.65 -13.08
N TRP A 161 4.70 5.70 -13.99
CA TRP A 161 5.65 5.88 -15.08
C TRP A 161 5.28 7.08 -15.95
N ILE A 162 3.99 7.29 -16.22
CA ILE A 162 3.53 8.43 -17.00
C ILE A 162 3.73 9.72 -16.19
N THR A 163 3.22 9.78 -14.95
CA THR A 163 3.27 11.01 -14.15
C THR A 163 4.68 11.42 -13.79
N SER A 164 5.56 10.46 -13.48
CA SER A 164 6.93 10.78 -13.09
C SER A 164 7.79 11.31 -14.24
N THR A 165 7.42 11.04 -15.50
CA THR A 165 8.11 11.64 -16.67
C THR A 165 7.66 13.06 -16.95
N LEU A 166 6.50 13.48 -16.43
CA LEU A 166 5.94 14.81 -16.63
C LEU A 166 6.48 15.85 -15.63
N THR A 167 7.10 15.39 -14.54
CA THR A 167 7.69 16.20 -13.45
C THR A 167 9.19 16.22 -13.51
#